data_AF-A0A524GB70-F1
#
_entry.id   AF-A0A524GB70-F1
#
_cell.length_a   1.000
_cell.length_b   1.000
_cell.length_c   1.000
_cell.angle_alpha   90.00
_cell.angle_beta   90.00
_cell.angle_gamma   90.00
#
_symmetry.space_group_name_H-M   'P 1'
#
loop_
_entity.id
_entity.type
_entity.pdbx_description
1 polymer ?
#
loop_
_entity_poly.entity_id
_entity_poly.type
_entity_poly.pdbx_seq_one_letter_code
_entity_poly.pdbx_strand_id
1 'polypeptide(L)'
;MVHELTRLLTQAMSAKRDLKHVYYTRKNKESKLDVKELVAATIAVQKLLEELSNLERKSRVAKKMLQDRKAELTLKKWYTGLPRRVKDFVDKSKNLEQQHLRKYQEVLLQYLEEIGKELAKWIEDIVTLAEIPRVPKER
;
A
#
# COMPACT_ATOMS: atom_id res chain seq x y z
N MET A 1 -3.90 -10.54 -12.68
CA MET A 1 -4.11 -10.15 -11.27
C MET A 1 -2.98 -10.53 -10.33
N VAL A 2 -2.66 -11.81 -10.13
CA VAL A 2 -1.47 -12.25 -9.35
C VAL A 2 -0.21 -11.40 -9.62
N HIS A 3 0.07 -11.11 -10.89
CA HIS A 3 1.23 -10.32 -11.30
C HIS A 3 1.14 -8.83 -10.89
N GLU A 4 -0.05 -8.24 -10.85
CA GLU A 4 -0.25 -6.83 -10.49
C GLU A 4 -0.09 -6.61 -8.98
N LEU A 5 -0.66 -7.49 -8.15
CA LEU A 5 -0.46 -7.48 -6.69
C LEU A 5 1.01 -7.69 -6.33
N THR A 6 1.67 -8.67 -6.96
CA THR A 6 3.10 -8.94 -6.74
C THR A 6 3.98 -7.75 -7.13
N ARG A 7 3.65 -7.09 -8.25
CA ARG A 7 4.33 -5.87 -8.69
C ARG A 7 4.14 -4.72 -7.69
N LEU A 8 2.91 -4.49 -7.22
CA LEU A 8 2.63 -3.45 -6.23
C LEU A 8 3.34 -3.73 -4.90
N LEU A 9 3.35 -4.99 -4.45
CA LEU A 9 4.09 -5.41 -3.25
C LEU A 9 5.59 -5.12 -3.38
N THR A 10 6.17 -5.39 -4.54
CA THR A 10 7.59 -5.08 -4.83
C THR A 10 7.86 -3.57 -4.78
N GLN A 11 6.92 -2.75 -5.27
CA GLN A 11 7.01 -1.29 -5.15
C GLN A 11 6.91 -0.83 -3.68
N ALA A 12 5.99 -1.38 -2.89
CA ALA A 12 5.87 -1.09 -1.47
C ALA A 12 7.14 -1.47 -0.68
N MET A 13 7.75 -2.62 -0.98
CA MET A 13 9.01 -3.03 -0.38
C MET A 13 10.18 -2.12 -0.76
N SER A 14 10.21 -1.62 -2.00
CA SER A 14 11.23 -0.68 -2.46
C SER A 14 11.05 0.68 -1.79
N ALA A 15 9.81 1.20 -1.76
CA ALA A 15 9.47 2.42 -1.04
C ALA A 15 9.86 2.36 0.44
N LYS A 16 9.58 1.23 1.11
CA LYS A 16 10.00 1.01 2.51
C LYS A 16 11.52 1.11 2.67
N ARG A 17 12.30 0.55 1.75
CA ARG A 17 13.77 0.62 1.80
C ARG A 17 14.25 2.06 1.63
N ASP A 18 13.71 2.77 0.65
CA ASP A 18 14.08 4.16 0.38
C ASP A 18 13.75 5.07 1.58
N LEU A 19 12.56 4.93 2.16
CA LEU A 19 12.14 5.69 3.34
C LEU A 19 12.98 5.35 4.57
N LYS A 20 13.34 4.07 4.78
CA LYS A 20 14.29 3.69 5.84
C LYS A 20 15.65 4.34 5.65
N HIS A 21 16.14 4.41 4.41
CA HIS A 21 17.40 5.10 4.12
C HIS A 21 17.33 6.57 4.52
N VAL A 22 16.24 7.28 4.17
CA VAL A 22 16.02 8.67 4.63
C VAL A 22 15.99 8.75 6.16
N TYR A 23 15.28 7.84 6.84
CA TYR A 23 15.21 7.82 8.30
C TYR A 23 16.58 7.72 8.97
N TYR A 24 17.44 6.82 8.49
CA TYR A 24 18.77 6.60 9.08
C TYR A 24 19.78 7.70 8.71
N THR A 25 19.58 8.42 7.61
CA THR A 25 20.49 9.50 7.18
C THR A 25 20.16 10.86 7.80
N ARG A 26 18.92 11.08 8.25
CA ARG A 26 18.55 12.32 8.92
C ARG A 26 19.15 12.44 10.31
N LYS A 27 19.55 13.65 10.70
CA LYS A 27 20.00 13.98 12.08
C LYS A 27 18.92 14.68 12.91
N ASN A 28 18.04 15.46 12.27
CA ASN A 28 16.93 16.16 12.92
C ASN A 28 15.90 15.17 13.47
N LYS A 29 15.51 15.32 14.75
CA LYS A 29 14.52 14.48 15.43
C LYS A 29 13.12 14.60 14.82
N GLU A 30 12.67 15.79 14.44
CA GLU A 30 11.34 15.98 13.83
C GLU A 30 11.27 15.30 12.48
N SER A 31 12.26 15.53 11.60
CA SER A 31 12.36 14.83 10.32
C SER A 31 12.38 13.31 10.47
N LYS A 32 12.98 12.80 11.55
CA LYS A 32 12.98 11.35 11.83
C LYS A 32 11.60 10.84 12.22
N LEU A 33 10.81 11.61 12.96
CA LEU A 33 9.44 11.20 13.34
C LEU A 33 8.55 11.13 12.11
N ASP A 34 8.57 12.16 11.26
CA ASP A 34 7.81 12.22 10.00
C ASP A 34 8.14 11.04 9.08
N VAL A 35 9.43 10.73 8.92
CA VAL A 35 9.85 9.60 8.08
C VAL A 35 9.52 8.26 8.73
N LYS A 36 9.61 8.16 10.08
CA LYS A 36 9.22 6.94 10.80
C LYS A 36 7.74 6.63 10.58
N GLU A 37 6.88 7.64 10.58
CA GLU A 37 5.46 7.51 10.28
C GLU A 37 5.24 6.98 8.85
N LEU A 38 5.92 7.56 7.85
CA LEU A 38 5.87 7.05 6.48
C LEU A 38 6.34 5.59 6.36
N VAL A 39 7.41 5.21 7.08
CA VAL A 39 7.89 3.82 7.11
C VAL A 39 6.84 2.90 7.73
N ALA A 40 6.20 3.32 8.83
CA ALA A 40 5.16 2.54 9.48
C ALA A 40 3.94 2.34 8.58
N ALA A 41 3.45 3.41 7.94
CA ALA A 41 2.35 3.34 6.98
C ALA A 41 2.68 2.44 5.79
N THR A 42 3.91 2.51 5.25
CA THR A 42 4.36 1.63 4.16
C THR A 42 4.42 0.16 4.59
N ILE A 43 4.83 -0.13 5.84
CA ILE A 43 4.81 -1.48 6.39
C ILE A 43 3.37 -2.00 6.52
N ALA A 44 2.44 -1.17 6.96
CA ALA A 44 1.03 -1.55 7.04
C ALA A 44 0.47 -1.93 5.67
N VAL A 45 0.71 -1.10 4.64
CA VAL A 45 0.34 -1.40 3.25
C VAL A 45 0.98 -2.70 2.75
N GLN A 46 2.27 -2.92 3.05
CA GLN A 46 2.95 -4.17 2.68
C GLN A 46 2.24 -5.40 3.27
N LYS A 47 1.91 -5.37 4.57
CA LYS A 47 1.24 -6.49 5.24
C LYS A 47 -0.13 -6.77 4.64
N LEU A 48 -0.92 -5.74 4.36
CA LEU A 48 -2.23 -5.88 3.72
C LEU A 48 -2.11 -6.48 2.30
N LEU A 49 -1.09 -6.09 1.53
CA LEU A 49 -0.84 -6.69 0.21
C LEU A 49 -0.42 -8.16 0.30
N GLU A 50 0.37 -8.54 1.30
CA GLU A 50 0.75 -9.93 1.57
C GLU A 50 -0.47 -10.78 1.95
N GLU A 51 -1.34 -10.25 2.82
CA GLU A 51 -2.58 -10.89 3.23
C GLU A 51 -3.55 -11.07 2.06
N LEU A 52 -3.78 -10.01 1.28
CA LEU A 52 -4.62 -10.05 0.10
C LEU A 52 -4.11 -11.04 -0.95
N SER A 53 -2.78 -11.11 -1.13
CA SER A 53 -2.15 -12.10 -2.03
C SER A 53 -2.35 -13.54 -1.54
N ASN A 54 -2.34 -13.76 -0.22
CA ASN A 54 -2.63 -15.07 0.37
C ASN A 54 -4.12 -15.45 0.17
N LEU A 55 -5.03 -14.49 0.36
CA LEU A 55 -6.45 -14.67 0.12
C LEU A 55 -6.76 -14.96 -1.35
N GLU A 56 -6.14 -14.24 -2.29
CA GLU A 56 -6.28 -14.50 -3.73
C GLU A 56 -5.89 -15.95 -4.08
N ARG A 57 -4.82 -16.48 -3.49
CA ARG A 57 -4.39 -17.87 -3.74
C ARG A 57 -5.39 -18.89 -3.22
N LYS A 58 -6.02 -18.63 -2.07
CA LYS A 58 -6.88 -19.59 -1.34
C LYS A 58 -8.37 -19.48 -1.67
N SER A 59 -8.85 -18.30 -2.05
CA SER A 59 -10.28 -18.00 -2.18
C SER A 59 -10.67 -17.69 -3.63
N ARG A 60 -11.67 -18.41 -4.15
CA ARG A 60 -12.29 -18.08 -5.45
C ARG A 60 -13.01 -16.73 -5.40
N VAL A 61 -13.53 -16.33 -4.25
CA VAL A 61 -14.18 -15.02 -4.05
C VAL A 61 -13.14 -13.91 -4.21
N ALA A 62 -11.99 -14.06 -3.56
CA ALA A 62 -10.87 -13.13 -3.71
C ALA A 62 -10.41 -12.99 -5.17
N LYS A 63 -10.25 -14.12 -5.87
CA LYS A 63 -9.90 -14.10 -7.31
C LYS A 63 -10.91 -13.30 -8.14
N LYS A 64 -12.20 -13.54 -7.94
CA LYS A 64 -13.26 -12.84 -8.68
C LYS A 64 -13.27 -11.36 -8.37
N MET A 65 -13.22 -10.98 -7.10
CA MET A 65 -13.21 -9.58 -6.69
C MET A 65 -11.99 -8.84 -7.25
N LEU A 66 -10.81 -9.45 -7.21
CA LEU A 66 -9.60 -8.83 -7.73
C LEU A 66 -9.54 -8.78 -9.26
N GLN A 67 -10.32 -9.61 -9.95
CA GLN A 67 -10.51 -9.52 -11.41
C GLN A 67 -11.54 -8.46 -11.81
N ASP A 68 -12.23 -7.84 -10.86
CA ASP A 68 -13.12 -6.73 -11.15
C ASP A 68 -12.36 -5.56 -11.76
N ARG A 69 -12.93 -4.93 -12.78
CA ARG A 69 -12.30 -3.83 -13.51
C ARG A 69 -11.91 -2.66 -12.61
N LYS A 70 -12.69 -2.40 -11.56
CA LYS A 70 -12.40 -1.34 -10.58
C LYS A 70 -11.18 -1.69 -9.73
N ALA A 71 -11.03 -2.95 -9.33
CA ALA A 71 -9.87 -3.43 -8.58
C ALA A 71 -8.59 -3.32 -9.45
N GLU A 72 -8.66 -3.73 -10.71
CA GLU A 72 -7.55 -3.59 -11.68
C GLU A 72 -7.09 -2.14 -11.84
N LEU A 73 -8.03 -1.22 -12.08
CA LEU A 73 -7.70 0.19 -12.29
C LEU A 73 -7.10 0.82 -11.03
N THR A 74 -7.63 0.44 -9.87
CA THR A 74 -7.13 0.89 -8.57
C THR A 74 -5.69 0.40 -8.32
N LEU A 75 -5.41 -0.89 -8.56
CA LEU A 75 -4.07 -1.46 -8.44
C LEU A 75 -3.07 -0.78 -9.39
N LYS A 76 -3.46 -0.50 -10.64
CA LYS A 76 -2.63 0.25 -11.61
C LYS A 76 -2.36 1.68 -11.16
N LYS A 77 -3.36 2.37 -10.61
CA LYS A 77 -3.21 3.72 -10.04
C LYS A 77 -2.19 3.71 -8.90
N TRP A 78 -2.24 2.73 -8.02
CA TRP A 78 -1.27 2.58 -6.93
C TRP A 78 0.13 2.21 -7.42
N TYR A 79 0.22 1.27 -8.37
CA TYR A 79 1.48 0.82 -8.94
C TYR A 79 2.26 1.96 -9.60
N THR A 80 1.57 2.86 -10.30
CA THR A 80 2.18 4.04 -10.93
C THR A 80 2.40 5.19 -9.94
N GLY A 81 1.46 5.38 -9.03
CA GLY A 81 1.43 6.54 -8.14
C GLY A 81 2.36 6.45 -6.93
N LEU A 82 2.53 5.26 -6.35
CA LEU A 82 3.39 5.04 -5.17
C LEU A 82 4.86 5.36 -5.45
N PRO A 83 5.53 4.75 -6.45
CA PRO A 83 6.95 5.01 -6.68
C PRO A 83 7.23 6.48 -7.00
N ARG A 84 6.34 7.13 -7.75
CA ARG A 84 6.48 8.56 -8.09
C ARG A 84 6.46 9.45 -6.85
N ARG A 85 5.50 9.26 -5.93
CA ARG A 85 5.36 10.08 -4.72
C ARG A 85 6.49 9.83 -3.72
N VAL A 86 6.90 8.58 -3.57
CA VAL A 86 8.04 8.22 -2.71
C VAL A 86 9.33 8.84 -3.24
N LYS A 87 9.58 8.73 -4.55
CA LYS A 87 10.73 9.36 -5.18
C LYS A 87 10.74 10.88 -4.98
N ASP A 88 9.60 11.54 -5.20
CA ASP A 88 9.47 12.98 -4.99
C ASP A 88 9.80 13.34 -3.54
N PHE A 89 9.22 12.65 -2.55
CA PHE A 89 9.56 12.87 -1.15
C PHE A 89 11.06 12.67 -0.85
N VAL A 90 11.66 11.59 -1.35
CA VAL A 90 13.09 11.29 -1.16
C VAL A 90 13.96 12.39 -1.76
N ASP A 91 13.65 12.86 -2.96
CA ASP A 91 14.42 13.90 -3.64
C ASP A 91 14.23 15.27 -2.97
N LYS A 92 13.02 15.60 -2.51
CA LYS A 92 12.77 16.80 -1.72
C LYS A 92 13.44 16.74 -0.35
N SER A 93 13.54 15.57 0.27
CA SER A 93 14.23 15.42 1.55
C SER A 93 15.71 15.82 1.44
N LYS A 94 16.36 15.62 0.31
CA LYS A 94 17.78 16.01 0.17
C LYS A 94 17.99 17.52 0.16
N ASN A 95 17.00 18.29 -0.29
CA ASN A 95 17.16 19.70 -0.66
C ASN A 95 16.32 20.68 0.18
N LEU A 96 15.21 20.23 0.76
CA LEU A 96 14.28 21.10 1.48
C LEU A 96 14.52 21.10 2.99
N GLU A 97 14.29 22.28 3.58
CA GLU A 97 14.13 22.44 5.02
C GLU A 97 12.88 21.71 5.54
N GLN A 98 12.91 21.36 6.82
CA GLN A 98 11.91 20.49 7.44
C GLN A 98 10.48 21.04 7.34
N GLN A 99 10.29 22.35 7.49
CA GLN A 99 8.96 22.98 7.41
C GLN A 99 8.30 22.80 6.04
N HIS A 100 9.09 22.82 4.97
CA HIS A 100 8.59 22.60 3.61
C HIS A 100 8.47 21.11 3.29
N LEU A 101 9.34 20.28 3.86
CA LEU A 101 9.31 18.82 3.67
C LEU A 101 8.04 18.19 4.25
N ARG A 102 7.52 18.73 5.36
CA ARG A 102 6.31 18.22 6.01
C ARG A 102 5.10 18.15 5.08
N LYS A 103 4.92 19.13 4.18
CA LYS A 103 3.86 19.10 3.16
C LYS A 103 3.95 17.88 2.24
N TYR A 104 5.17 17.50 1.84
CA TYR A 104 5.38 16.32 1.00
C TYR A 104 5.21 15.02 1.80
N GLN A 105 5.57 15.03 3.08
CA GLN A 105 5.31 13.92 3.98
C GLN A 105 3.81 13.68 4.15
N GLU A 106 3.04 14.71 4.49
CA GLU A 106 1.59 14.61 4.71
C GLU A 106 0.86 14.08 3.47
N VAL A 107 1.20 14.58 2.28
CA VAL A 107 0.63 14.09 1.01
C VAL A 107 0.97 12.61 0.75
N LEU A 108 2.20 12.20 1.03
CA LEU A 108 2.60 10.80 0.87
C LEU A 108 1.94 9.90 1.92
N LEU A 109 1.83 10.37 3.17
CA LEU A 109 1.19 9.66 4.26
C LEU A 109 -0.29 9.42 3.95
N GLN A 110 -1.02 10.47 3.59
CA GLN A 110 -2.42 10.37 3.20
C GLN A 110 -2.62 9.37 2.06
N TYR A 111 -1.73 9.39 1.06
CA TYR A 111 -1.79 8.43 -0.04
C TYR A 111 -1.57 6.97 0.41
N LEU A 112 -0.65 6.73 1.35
CA LEU A 112 -0.42 5.40 1.93
C LEU A 112 -1.61 4.95 2.78
N GLU A 113 -2.21 5.85 3.56
CA GLU A 113 -3.40 5.56 4.36
C GLU A 113 -4.63 5.25 3.50
N GLU A 114 -4.83 5.98 2.40
CA GLU A 114 -5.89 5.68 1.43
C GLU A 114 -5.72 4.29 0.82
N ILE A 115 -4.49 3.90 0.46
CA ILE A 115 -4.19 2.53 0.01
C ILE A 115 -4.52 1.53 1.12
N GLY A 116 -4.07 1.79 2.36
CA GLY A 116 -4.30 0.90 3.49
C GLY A 116 -5.78 0.69 3.79
N LYS A 117 -6.57 1.75 3.80
CA LYS A 117 -8.03 1.70 4.04
C LYS A 117 -8.74 0.87 2.97
N GLU A 118 -8.42 1.09 1.70
CA GLU A 118 -9.07 0.37 0.60
C GLU A 118 -8.65 -1.12 0.60
N LEU A 119 -7.39 -1.44 0.85
CA LEU A 119 -6.92 -2.83 0.96
C LEU A 119 -7.57 -3.56 2.14
N ALA A 120 -7.67 -2.92 3.30
CA ALA A 120 -8.33 -3.49 4.48
C ALA A 120 -9.81 -3.78 4.19
N LYS A 121 -10.50 -2.83 3.54
CA LYS A 121 -11.88 -3.03 3.09
C LYS A 121 -12.01 -4.22 2.15
N TRP A 122 -11.10 -4.36 1.17
CA TRP A 122 -11.14 -5.50 0.26
C TRP A 122 -10.95 -6.83 0.98
N ILE A 123 -10.06 -6.88 1.97
CA ILE A 123 -9.86 -8.08 2.80
C ILE A 123 -11.13 -8.41 3.58
N GLU A 124 -11.73 -7.42 4.24
CA GLU A 124 -12.98 -7.57 4.99
C GLU A 124 -14.12 -8.09 4.09
N ASP A 125 -14.36 -7.45 2.94
CA ASP A 125 -15.36 -7.87 1.96
C ASP A 125 -15.14 -9.33 1.52
N ILE A 126 -13.88 -9.72 1.26
CA ILE A 126 -13.54 -11.10 0.87
C ILE A 126 -13.86 -12.09 1.99
N VAL A 127 -13.53 -11.76 3.23
CA VAL A 127 -13.77 -12.63 4.39
C VAL A 127 -15.27 -12.78 4.61
N THR A 128 -16.03 -11.68 4.65
CA THR A 128 -17.49 -11.70 4.82
C THR A 128 -18.18 -12.50 3.71
N LEU A 129 -17.80 -12.30 2.45
CA LEU A 129 -18.37 -13.04 1.32
C LEU A 129 -17.99 -14.53 1.31
N ALA A 130 -16.84 -14.89 1.88
CA ALA A 130 -16.41 -16.28 2.00
C ALA A 130 -17.19 -17.06 3.07
N GLU A 131 -17.70 -16.37 4.10
CA GLU A 131 -18.50 -16.96 5.18
C GLU A 131 -19.96 -17.24 4.79
N ILE A 132 -20.46 -16.63 3.71
CA ILE A 132 -21.84 -16.85 3.24
C ILE A 132 -22.03 -18.33 2.83
N PRO A 133 -22.96 -19.07 3.46
CA PRO A 133 -23.23 -20.46 3.11
C PRO A 133 -23.62 -20.58 1.63
N ARG A 134 -22.96 -21.50 0.92
CA ARG A 134 -23.34 -21.78 -0.47
C ARG A 134 -24.63 -22.56 -0.49
N VAL A 135 -25.65 -22.04 -1.18
CA VAL A 135 -26.87 -22.79 -1.49
C VAL A 135 -26.46 -24.07 -2.24
N PRO A 136 -26.86 -25.26 -1.76
CA PRO A 136 -26.55 -26.51 -2.45
C PRO A 136 -27.05 -26.44 -3.89
N LYS A 137 -26.23 -26.84 -4.85
CA LYS A 137 -26.72 -27.04 -6.22
C LYS A 137 -27.59 -28.29 -6.21
N GLU A 138 -28.89 -28.11 -6.47
CA GLU A 138 -29.77 -29.23 -6.81
C GLU A 138 -29.15 -29.97 -8.01
N ARG A 139 -28.97 -31.29 -7.84
CA ARG A 139 -28.43 -32.20 -8.87
C ARG A 139 -29.54 -32.68 -9.78
#